data_AF-A0A3B8W8L8-F1
#
_entry.id   AF-A0A3B8W8L8-F1
#
_cell.length_a   1.000
_cell.length_b   1.000
_cell.length_c   1.000
_cell.angle_alpha   90.00
_cell.angle_beta   90.00
_cell.angle_gamma   90.00
#
_symmetry.space_group_name_H-M   'P 1'
#
loop_
_entity.id
_entity.type
_entity.pdbx_description
1 polymer ?
#
loop_
_entity_poly.entity_id
_entity_poly.type
_entity_poly.pdbx_seq_one_letter_code
_entity_poly.pdbx_strand_id
1 'polypeptide(L)'
;EVMKFELAQGRYFSREFPSDSSAVVLNEAAVKELGWEKPLEEKLIVFDDGGNGGPVEVPMQVIGVVKDFNFESFKTQVRPMVLRLTDTDRNLLVRYDGDASGAVAQVEKLWKQYASGDPL
;
A
#
# COMPACT_ATOMS: atom_id res chain seq x y z
N GLU A 1 5.76 3.98 -12.03
CA GLU A 1 5.12 4.04 -10.69
C GLU A 1 3.75 4.73 -10.69
N VAL A 2 2.72 4.03 -10.19
CA VAL A 2 1.30 4.47 -10.19
C VAL A 2 1.01 5.58 -9.19
N MET A 3 1.54 5.51 -7.97
CA MET A 3 1.29 6.55 -6.96
C MET A 3 2.45 7.53 -6.80
N LYS A 4 3.61 7.25 -7.42
CA LYS A 4 4.84 8.06 -7.33
C LYS A 4 5.26 8.33 -5.87
N PHE A 5 5.18 7.32 -5.01
CA PHE A 5 5.71 7.43 -3.66
C PHE A 5 7.20 7.78 -3.72
N GLU A 6 7.61 8.80 -2.99
CA GLU A 6 9.02 9.15 -2.83
C GLU A 6 9.56 8.51 -1.56
N LEU A 7 10.66 7.79 -1.66
CA LEU A 7 11.30 7.18 -0.50
C LEU A 7 12.01 8.25 0.33
N ALA A 8 11.70 8.30 1.62
CA ALA A 8 12.42 9.11 2.59
C ALA A 8 13.55 8.29 3.25
N GLN A 9 13.27 7.04 3.62
CA GLN A 9 14.23 6.13 4.26
C GLN A 9 13.97 4.67 3.86
N GLY A 10 15.00 3.82 3.93
CA GLY A 10 14.87 2.36 3.75
C GLY A 10 14.78 1.95 2.28
N ARG A 11 13.77 1.15 1.93
CA ARG A 11 13.52 0.66 0.56
C ARG A 11 12.04 0.37 0.31
N TYR A 12 11.69 0.21 -0.96
CA TYR A 12 10.41 -0.37 -1.36
C TYR A 12 10.41 -1.90 -1.24
N PHE A 13 9.22 -2.49 -1.38
CA PHE A 13 9.07 -3.93 -1.56
C PHE A 13 9.82 -4.42 -2.81
N SER A 14 10.48 -5.57 -2.70
CA SER A 14 11.17 -6.18 -3.83
C SER A 14 11.02 -7.70 -3.83
N ARG A 15 10.85 -8.27 -5.02
CA ARG A 15 10.77 -9.73 -5.22
C ARG A 15 12.04 -10.46 -4.82
N GLU A 16 13.16 -9.76 -4.69
CA GLU A 16 14.44 -10.30 -4.22
C GLU A 16 14.43 -10.64 -2.72
N PHE A 17 13.46 -10.11 -1.96
CA PHE A 17 13.33 -10.32 -0.53
C PHE A 17 11.98 -10.99 -0.22
N PRO A 18 11.90 -12.34 -0.21
CA PRO A 18 10.65 -13.04 0.11
C PRO A 18 10.06 -12.66 1.47
N SER A 19 10.88 -12.23 2.42
CA SER A 19 10.45 -11.74 3.74
C SER A 19 9.58 -10.48 3.69
N ASP A 20 9.54 -9.77 2.56
CA ASP A 20 8.74 -8.56 2.37
C ASP A 20 7.23 -8.81 2.49
N SER A 21 6.78 -10.06 2.33
CA SER A 21 5.40 -10.47 2.60
C SER A 21 4.96 -10.20 4.05
N SER A 22 5.91 -10.06 4.97
CA SER A 22 5.67 -9.77 6.39
C SER A 22 6.26 -8.42 6.81
N ALA A 23 6.42 -7.51 5.84
CA ALA A 23 6.96 -6.17 6.06
C ALA A 23 5.94 -5.06 5.76
N VAL A 24 6.21 -3.87 6.27
CA VAL A 24 5.42 -2.65 6.04
C VAL A 24 6.29 -1.49 5.57
N VAL A 25 5.68 -0.62 4.78
CA VAL A 25 6.20 0.72 4.47
C VAL A 25 5.25 1.75 5.06
N LEU A 26 5.79 2.75 5.75
CA LEU A 26 5.02 3.82 6.41
C LEU A 26 5.17 5.15 5.67
N ASN A 27 4.25 6.08 5.85
CA ASN A 27 4.54 7.49 5.55
C ASN A 27 5.11 8.24 6.75
N GLU A 28 5.61 9.45 6.53
CA GLU A 28 6.14 10.33 7.58
C GLU A 28 5.10 10.62 8.66
N ALA A 29 3.83 10.85 8.30
CA ALA A 29 2.75 11.07 9.26
C ALA A 29 2.57 9.88 10.22
N ALA A 30 2.68 8.63 9.75
CA ALA A 30 2.59 7.45 10.60
C ALA A 30 3.78 7.33 11.56
N VAL A 31 5.01 7.57 11.07
CA VAL A 31 6.21 7.57 11.92
C VAL A 31 6.10 8.63 13.02
N LYS A 32 5.59 9.81 12.68
CA LYS A 32 5.34 10.90 13.62
C LYS A 32 4.29 10.55 14.67
N GLU A 33 3.17 9.95 14.25
CA GLU A 33 2.09 9.53 15.15
C GLU A 33 2.56 8.46 16.14
N LEU A 34 3.38 7.52 15.67
CA LEU A 34 3.95 6.46 16.50
C LEU A 34 5.10 6.93 17.41
N GLY A 35 5.59 8.16 17.22
CA GLY A 35 6.68 8.72 18.02
C GLY A 35 8.03 8.04 17.80
N TRP A 36 8.25 7.44 16.62
CA TRP A 36 9.46 6.68 16.34
C TRP A 36 10.58 7.55 15.77
N GLU A 37 11.76 7.49 16.37
CA GLU A 37 12.97 8.17 15.87
C GLU A 37 13.70 7.34 14.80
N LYS A 38 13.70 6.02 14.97
CA LYS A 38 14.39 5.06 14.10
C LYS A 38 13.41 4.04 13.53
N PRO A 39 12.50 4.46 12.64
CA PRO A 39 11.39 3.61 12.19
C PRO A 39 11.85 2.28 11.60
N LEU A 40 13.01 2.21 10.94
CA LEU A 40 13.53 0.97 10.35
C LEU A 40 14.04 -0.06 11.38
N GLU A 41 14.25 0.32 12.64
CA GLU A 41 14.60 -0.59 13.73
C GLU A 41 13.34 -1.12 14.45
N GLU A 42 12.15 -0.63 14.08
CA GLU A 42 10.88 -0.91 14.76
C GLU A 42 10.04 -1.98 14.05
N LYS A 43 9.07 -2.53 14.79
CA LYS A 43 8.04 -3.44 14.27
C LYS A 43 6.66 -2.88 14.55
N LEU A 44 5.84 -2.79 13.51
CA LEU A 44 4.43 -2.44 13.66
C LEU A 44 3.65 -3.70 14.02
N ILE A 45 2.90 -3.67 15.14
CA ILE A 45 1.94 -4.72 15.46
C ILE A 45 0.68 -4.47 14.64
N VAL A 46 0.36 -5.39 13.74
CA VAL A 46 -0.95 -5.42 13.06
C VAL A 46 -1.81 -6.52 13.67
N PHE A 47 -3.12 -6.37 13.61
CA PHE A 47 -4.07 -7.37 14.07
C PHE A 47 -4.72 -8.01 12.86
N ASP A 48 -4.38 -9.27 12.60
CA ASP A 48 -5.03 -10.06 11.56
C ASP A 48 -6.12 -10.94 12.18
N ASP A 49 -7.08 -11.35 11.36
CA ASP A 49 -8.14 -12.26 11.78
C ASP A 49 -7.52 -13.66 12.01
N GLY A 50 -7.37 -14.06 13.28
CA GLY A 50 -6.90 -15.38 13.68
C GLY A 50 -7.92 -16.50 13.42
N GLY A 51 -9.00 -16.21 12.69
CA GLY A 51 -10.13 -17.10 12.47
C GLY A 51 -10.96 -17.25 13.74
N ASN A 52 -11.24 -18.50 14.15
CA ASN A 52 -12.13 -18.80 15.27
C ASN A 52 -11.55 -18.46 16.67
N GLY A 53 -10.33 -17.91 16.74
CA GLY A 53 -9.62 -17.59 17.98
C GLY A 53 -9.59 -16.10 18.37
N GLY A 54 -10.14 -15.21 17.54
CA GLY A 54 -10.05 -13.76 17.71
C GLY A 54 -8.81 -13.13 17.06
N PRO A 55 -8.62 -11.80 17.20
CA PRO A 55 -7.52 -11.08 16.57
C PRO A 55 -6.16 -11.58 17.06
N VAL A 56 -5.23 -11.81 16.14
CA VAL A 56 -3.85 -12.22 16.46
C VAL A 56 -2.91 -11.07 16.15
N GLU A 57 -2.04 -10.77 17.11
CA GLU A 57 -0.95 -9.81 16.92
C GLU A 57 0.11 -10.37 15.97
N VAL A 58 0.34 -9.67 14.88
CA VAL A 58 1.34 -10.00 13.87
C VAL A 58 2.37 -8.87 13.82
N PRO A 59 3.60 -9.07 14.34
CA PRO A 59 4.64 -8.07 14.23
C PRO A 59 5.19 -8.00 12.80
N MET A 60 5.09 -6.84 12.17
CA MET A 60 5.60 -6.61 10.82
C MET A 60 6.80 -5.66 10.85
N GLN A 61 7.87 -6.04 10.16
CA GLN A 61 9.09 -5.22 10.07
C GLN A 61 8.85 -3.98 9.23
N VAL A 62 9.24 -2.81 9.72
CA VAL A 62 9.27 -1.59 8.89
C VAL A 62 10.51 -1.65 8.00
N ILE A 63 10.30 -1.62 6.68
CA ILE A 63 11.40 -1.69 5.68
C ILE A 63 11.60 -0.38 4.93
N GLY A 64 10.66 0.56 5.04
CA GLY A 64 10.74 1.82 4.35
C GLY A 64 9.82 2.88 4.95
N VAL A 65 10.20 4.13 4.73
CA VAL A 65 9.38 5.31 4.99
C VAL A 65 9.29 6.10 3.70
N VAL A 66 8.08 6.42 3.27
CA VAL A 66 7.81 7.30 2.14
C VAL A 66 7.44 8.69 2.64
N LYS A 67 7.73 9.71 1.83
CA LYS A 67 7.31 11.08 2.11
C LYS A 67 5.79 11.18 2.16
N ASP A 68 5.28 12.13 2.93
CA ASP A 68 3.86 12.44 2.92
C ASP A 68 3.38 12.88 1.54
N PHE A 69 2.23 12.34 1.12
CA PHE A 69 1.56 12.68 -0.13
C PHE A 69 0.05 12.70 0.09
N ASN A 70 -0.65 13.47 -0.74
CA ASN A 70 -2.10 13.55 -0.68
C ASN A 70 -2.70 12.34 -1.41
N PHE A 71 -3.19 11.36 -0.65
CA PHE A 71 -3.98 10.23 -1.17
C PHE A 71 -5.49 10.42 -1.02
N GLU A 72 -5.90 11.53 -0.42
CA GLU A 72 -7.29 11.94 -0.23
C GLU A 72 -7.53 13.33 -0.83
N SER A 73 -8.62 13.97 -0.41
CA SER A 73 -8.89 15.38 -0.69
C SER A 73 -7.76 16.28 -0.17
N PHE A 74 -7.36 17.27 -0.97
CA PHE A 74 -6.40 18.30 -0.59
C PHE A 74 -6.80 19.15 0.63
N LYS A 75 -8.03 18.99 1.15
CA LYS A 75 -8.55 19.73 2.30
C LYS A 75 -8.20 19.07 3.65
N THR A 76 -7.66 17.86 3.65
CA THR A 76 -7.29 17.13 4.87
C THR A 76 -5.79 17.11 5.06
N GLN A 77 -5.36 17.15 6.33
CA GLN A 77 -3.98 16.84 6.69
C GLN A 77 -3.66 15.40 6.28
N VAL A 78 -2.45 15.15 5.79
CA VAL A 78 -1.99 13.81 5.43
C VAL A 78 -2.11 12.90 6.66
N ARG A 79 -2.89 11.82 6.54
CA ARG A 79 -3.13 10.87 7.62
C ARG A 79 -2.00 9.84 7.69
N PRO A 80 -1.75 9.25 8.88
CA PRO A 80 -0.93 8.05 9.01
C PRO A 80 -1.37 6.95 8.05
N MET A 81 -0.42 6.37 7.32
CA MET A 81 -0.66 5.31 6.34
C MET A 81 0.35 4.17 6.52
N VAL A 82 -0.18 2.95 6.42
CA VAL A 82 0.58 1.70 6.39
C VAL A 82 0.36 1.05 5.04
N LEU A 83 1.43 0.77 4.30
CA LEU A 83 1.41 -0.05 3.09
C LEU A 83 1.84 -1.46 3.44
N ARG A 84 0.98 -2.44 3.15
CA ARG A 84 1.25 -3.88 3.28
C ARG A 84 1.27 -4.50 1.90
N LEU A 85 2.14 -5.47 1.68
CA LEU A 85 2.08 -6.31 0.49
C LEU A 85 0.96 -7.34 0.68
N THR A 86 0.07 -7.45 -0.29
CA THR A 86 -1.04 -8.43 -0.32
C THR A 86 -1.04 -9.16 -1.65
N ASP A 87 -1.43 -10.43 -1.63
CA ASP A 87 -1.71 -11.26 -2.81
C ASP A 87 -3.19 -11.19 -3.23
N THR A 88 -4.02 -10.55 -2.41
CA THR A 88 -5.46 -10.41 -2.61
C THR A 88 -5.84 -8.93 -2.50
N ASP A 89 -6.34 -8.36 -3.60
CA ASP A 89 -6.95 -7.04 -3.62
C ASP A 89 -8.15 -7.06 -4.56
N ARG A 90 -9.14 -6.24 -4.25
CA ARG A 90 -10.35 -6.03 -5.07
C ARG A 90 -10.30 -4.73 -5.85
N ASN A 91 -9.27 -3.93 -5.64
CA ASN A 91 -9.10 -2.62 -6.27
C ASN A 91 -7.86 -2.63 -7.16
N LEU A 92 -7.96 -1.92 -8.29
CA LEU A 92 -6.83 -1.67 -9.17
C LEU A 92 -6.69 -0.16 -9.37
N LEU A 93 -5.53 0.38 -9.02
CA LEU A 93 -5.19 1.77 -9.32
C LEU A 93 -4.43 1.83 -10.64
N VAL A 94 -4.97 2.59 -11.59
CA VAL A 94 -4.37 2.76 -12.92
C VAL A 94 -4.00 4.22 -13.11
N ARG A 95 -2.72 4.48 -13.43
CA ARG A 95 -2.26 5.79 -13.90
C ARG A 95 -2.29 5.78 -15.43
N TYR A 96 -2.92 6.78 -16.02
CA TYR A 96 -3.00 6.98 -17.47
C TYR A 96 -2.63 8.42 -17.82
N ASP A 97 -2.30 8.64 -19.10
CA ASP A 97 -2.15 9.96 -19.69
C ASP A 97 -3.22 10.14 -20.78
N GLY A 98 -3.72 11.37 -20.96
CA GLY A 98 -4.69 11.68 -22.02
C GLY A 98 -6.16 11.55 -21.60
N ASP A 99 -6.99 11.03 -22.51
CA ASP A 99 -8.46 10.97 -22.32
C ASP A 99 -8.88 9.86 -21.37
N ALA A 100 -9.67 10.23 -20.36
CA ALA A 100 -10.19 9.33 -19.35
C ALA A 100 -11.12 8.27 -19.95
N SER A 101 -11.99 8.66 -20.90
CA SER A 101 -12.99 7.75 -21.47
C SER A 101 -12.32 6.65 -22.29
N GLY A 102 -11.32 7.03 -23.09
CA GLY A 102 -10.48 6.10 -23.84
C GLY A 102 -9.67 5.17 -22.93
N ALA A 103 -9.12 5.67 -21.82
CA ALA A 103 -8.42 4.85 -20.85
C ALA A 103 -9.35 3.81 -20.20
N VAL A 104 -10.54 4.22 -19.78
CA VAL A 104 -11.57 3.31 -19.22
C VAL A 104 -11.96 2.25 -20.25
N ALA A 105 -12.24 2.62 -21.50
CA ALA A 105 -12.60 1.67 -22.55
C ALA A 105 -11.48 0.63 -22.81
N GLN A 106 -10.22 1.02 -22.71
CA GLN A 106 -9.09 0.10 -22.83
C GLN A 106 -9.00 -0.86 -21.65
N VAL A 107 -9.15 -0.36 -20.42
CA VAL A 107 -9.19 -1.19 -19.21
C VAL A 107 -10.35 -2.18 -19.29
N GLU A 108 -11.54 -1.75 -19.71
CA GLU A 108 -12.70 -2.61 -19.90
C GLU A 108 -12.45 -3.76 -20.88
N LYS A 109 -11.80 -3.46 -22.00
CA LYS A 109 -11.45 -4.47 -23.00
C LYS A 109 -10.49 -5.51 -22.43
N LEU A 110 -9.46 -5.08 -21.72
CA LEU A 110 -8.49 -5.97 -21.09
C LEU A 110 -9.15 -6.82 -19.99
N TRP A 111 -10.00 -6.21 -19.17
CA TRP A 111 -10.71 -6.92 -18.12
C TRP A 111 -11.60 -8.03 -18.67
N LYS A 112 -12.38 -7.76 -19.73
CA LYS A 112 -13.20 -8.78 -20.40
C LYS A 112 -12.38 -9.94 -20.98
N GLN A 113 -11.11 -9.72 -21.31
CA GLN A 113 -10.24 -10.76 -21.85
C GLN A 113 -9.63 -11.65 -20.77
N TYR A 114 -9.19 -11.07 -19.65
CA TYR A 114 -8.40 -11.78 -18.62
C TYR A 114 -9.19 -12.11 -17.36
N ALA A 115 -10.25 -11.36 -17.08
CA ALA A 115 -11.14 -11.51 -15.93
C ALA A 115 -12.60 -11.64 -16.38
N SER A 116 -12.86 -12.39 -17.46
CA SER A 116 -14.17 -12.49 -18.11
C SER A 116 -15.31 -13.00 -17.20
N GLY A 117 -14.98 -13.54 -16.02
CA GLY A 117 -15.94 -14.01 -15.02
C GLY A 117 -16.29 -12.97 -13.95
N ASP A 118 -15.58 -11.84 -13.88
CA ASP A 118 -15.77 -10.80 -12.87
C ASP A 118 -16.32 -9.51 -13.51
N PRO A 119 -17.34 -8.88 -12.90
CA PRO A 119 -17.81 -7.58 -13.37
C PRO A 119 -16.71 -6.52 -13.21
N LEU A 120 -16.74 -5.52 -14.11
CA LEU A 120 -15.92 -4.32 -13.97
C LEU A 120 -16.55 -3.34 -12.97
#